data_AF-A0A0R3PQB8-F1
#
_entry.id   AF-A0A0R3PQB8-F1
#
_cell.length_a   1.000
_cell.length_b   1.000
_cell.length_c   1.000
_cell.angle_alpha   90.00
_cell.angle_beta   90.00
_cell.angle_gamma   90.00
#
_symmetry.space_group_name_H-M   'P 1'
#
loop_
_entity.id
_entity.type
_entity.pdbx_description
1 polymer ?
#
loop_
_entity_poly.entity_id
_entity_poly.type
_entity_poly.pdbx_seq_one_letter_code
_entity_poly.pdbx_strand_id
1 'polypeptide(L)'
;MESYTFEEITQAPKPDSHNLLRLLKSSYGITQAHVTDLTGYEDCNFLLSDVIWENGGPTHAILKVTNPIEARSDANIDFQVKICEILNENGIACPRTIKRLDGRDWAWEVVADEVQLPVRVFEVLPGANLENFNLEPELVQEIGRLLAKFHVVVDNSGLSVAHVPFIAVAYRRSILKEMELQLNASMISTDEAQLIRDCLAEFDDRIGNNFEHNETASLLQLAVPKGRKDDEYLFVLLRGILIALIPNQGNFENQRPDERNA
;
A
#
# COMPACT_ATOMS: atom_id res chain seq x y z
N MET A 1 -1.41 8.97 -22.54
CA MET A 1 -1.98 8.63 -21.23
C MET A 1 -3.41 9.11 -21.26
N GLU A 2 -4.38 8.20 -21.20
CA GLU A 2 -5.79 8.59 -21.11
C GLU A 2 -5.99 9.39 -19.82
N SER A 3 -6.70 10.51 -19.92
CA SER A 3 -7.02 11.37 -18.77
C SER A 3 -8.07 10.68 -17.89
N TYR A 4 -7.83 10.65 -16.59
CA TYR A 4 -8.76 10.08 -15.61
C TYR A 4 -10.04 10.95 -15.54
N THR A 5 -11.20 10.31 -15.41
CA THR A 5 -12.48 11.02 -15.26
C THR A 5 -12.90 11.08 -13.79
N PHE A 6 -13.68 12.11 -13.43
CA PHE A 6 -14.16 12.36 -12.05
C PHE A 6 -15.07 11.24 -11.51
N GLU A 7 -15.71 10.46 -12.40
CA GLU A 7 -16.65 9.40 -12.04
C GLU A 7 -15.99 8.04 -11.77
N GLU A 8 -14.66 8.01 -11.70
CA GLU A 8 -13.94 6.76 -11.57
C GLU A 8 -14.14 6.11 -10.20
N ILE A 9 -14.44 4.81 -10.24
CA ILE A 9 -14.55 3.97 -9.06
C ILE A 9 -13.14 3.68 -8.55
N THR A 10 -12.87 4.13 -7.34
CA THR A 10 -11.51 4.10 -6.77
C THR A 10 -11.38 3.06 -5.66
N GLN A 11 -12.51 2.60 -5.15
CA GLN A 11 -12.59 1.58 -4.12
C GLN A 11 -12.81 0.22 -4.78
N ALA A 12 -12.00 -0.76 -4.42
CA ALA A 12 -12.31 -2.14 -4.76
C ALA A 12 -13.64 -2.55 -4.11
N PRO A 13 -14.60 -3.11 -4.87
CA PRO A 13 -15.80 -3.69 -4.25
C PRO A 13 -15.40 -4.83 -3.34
N LYS A 14 -16.07 -4.94 -2.20
CA LYS A 14 -15.85 -6.04 -1.27
C LYS A 14 -16.38 -7.34 -1.89
N PRO A 15 -15.56 -8.38 -2.09
CA PRO A 15 -16.06 -9.68 -2.51
C PRO A 15 -17.05 -10.24 -1.49
N ASP A 16 -18.13 -10.85 -1.97
CA ASP A 16 -18.98 -11.66 -1.12
C ASP A 16 -18.27 -12.97 -0.71
N SER A 17 -18.75 -13.61 0.37
CA SER A 17 -18.13 -14.82 0.91
C SER A 17 -18.08 -15.97 -0.09
N HIS A 18 -19.04 -16.07 -1.02
CA HIS A 18 -19.07 -17.13 -2.02
C HIS A 18 -17.96 -16.94 -3.05
N ASN A 19 -17.84 -15.74 -3.61
CA ASN A 19 -16.79 -15.38 -4.56
C ASN A 19 -15.41 -15.49 -3.93
N LEU A 20 -15.26 -15.06 -2.67
CA LEU A 20 -14.03 -15.16 -1.92
C LEU A 20 -13.57 -16.62 -1.73
N LEU A 21 -14.45 -17.49 -1.23
CA LEU A 21 -14.12 -18.91 -1.03
C LEU A 21 -13.85 -19.63 -2.35
N ARG A 22 -14.62 -19.31 -3.40
CA ARG A 22 -14.41 -19.85 -4.75
C ARG A 22 -13.01 -19.52 -5.25
N LEU A 23 -12.63 -18.24 -5.22
CA LEU A 23 -11.31 -17.72 -5.58
C LEU A 23 -10.20 -18.43 -4.79
N LEU A 24 -10.30 -18.42 -3.45
CA LEU A 24 -9.26 -18.95 -2.56
C LEU A 24 -8.97 -20.42 -2.89
N LYS A 25 -10.03 -21.21 -3.12
CA LYS A 25 -9.91 -22.60 -3.52
C LYS A 25 -9.37 -22.76 -4.93
N SER A 26 -9.99 -22.13 -5.93
CA SER A 26 -9.65 -22.38 -7.34
C SER A 26 -8.29 -21.86 -7.74
N SER A 27 -7.83 -20.78 -7.10
CA SER A 27 -6.67 -20.02 -7.55
C SER A 27 -5.45 -20.25 -6.67
N TYR A 28 -5.65 -20.57 -5.39
CA TYR A 28 -4.58 -20.79 -4.42
C TYR A 28 -4.64 -22.16 -3.73
N GLY A 29 -5.68 -22.97 -3.95
CA GLY A 29 -5.83 -24.26 -3.28
C GLY A 29 -6.13 -24.13 -1.79
N ILE A 30 -6.69 -23.01 -1.34
CA ILE A 30 -7.11 -22.81 0.05
C ILE A 30 -8.53 -23.36 0.20
N THR A 31 -8.70 -24.42 0.98
CA THR A 31 -9.99 -25.09 1.19
C THR A 31 -10.78 -24.52 2.36
N GLN A 32 -10.09 -23.93 3.33
CA GLN A 32 -10.67 -23.31 4.51
C GLN A 32 -9.78 -22.17 4.98
N ALA A 33 -10.39 -21.07 5.41
CA ALA A 33 -9.74 -19.98 6.13
C ALA A 33 -10.79 -19.22 6.95
N HIS A 34 -10.40 -18.69 8.09
CA HIS A 34 -11.11 -17.61 8.75
C HIS A 34 -10.70 -16.29 8.08
N VAL A 35 -11.68 -15.45 7.73
CA VAL A 35 -11.45 -14.22 6.98
C VAL A 35 -11.80 -13.03 7.86
N THR A 36 -10.83 -12.14 8.05
CA THR A 36 -11.00 -10.88 8.78
C THR A 36 -10.68 -9.71 7.85
N ASP A 37 -11.58 -8.73 7.78
CA ASP A 37 -11.34 -7.51 7.02
C ASP A 37 -10.15 -6.73 7.60
N LEU A 38 -9.29 -6.22 6.74
CA LEU A 38 -8.22 -5.30 7.10
C LEU A 38 -8.49 -3.92 6.50
N THR A 39 -7.86 -2.88 7.05
CA THR A 39 -7.90 -1.58 6.38
C THR A 39 -7.11 -1.66 5.07
N GLY A 40 -7.68 -1.11 3.99
CA GLY A 40 -7.09 -1.18 2.66
C GLY A 40 -7.04 0.14 1.91
N TYR A 41 -7.46 1.25 2.54
CA TYR A 41 -7.65 2.55 1.90
C TYR A 41 -8.54 2.47 0.66
N GLU A 42 -7.95 2.19 -0.51
CA GLU A 42 -8.63 2.03 -1.80
C GLU A 42 -8.71 0.57 -2.25
N ASP A 43 -7.79 -0.27 -1.76
CA ASP A 43 -7.79 -1.71 -1.95
C ASP A 43 -8.72 -2.41 -0.95
N CYS A 44 -9.06 -3.66 -1.22
CA CYS A 44 -9.77 -4.52 -0.28
C CYS A 44 -8.83 -5.62 0.23
N ASN A 45 -8.43 -5.52 1.50
CA ASN A 45 -7.46 -6.42 2.13
C ASN A 45 -8.13 -7.30 3.18
N PHE A 46 -7.69 -8.56 3.28
CA PHE A 46 -8.18 -9.52 4.26
C PHE A 46 -7.03 -10.28 4.91
N LEU A 47 -7.13 -10.50 6.22
CA LEU A 47 -6.34 -11.49 6.92
C LEU A 47 -7.04 -12.84 6.79
N LEU A 48 -6.28 -13.83 6.33
CA LEU A 48 -6.67 -15.23 6.32
C LEU A 48 -5.95 -15.89 7.49
N SER A 49 -6.69 -16.41 8.47
CA SER A 49 -6.18 -17.20 9.59
C SER A 49 -6.71 -18.63 9.57
N ASP A 50 -6.05 -19.54 10.29
CA ASP A 50 -6.38 -20.96 10.34
C ASP A 50 -6.50 -21.59 8.94
N VAL A 51 -5.58 -21.19 8.05
CA VAL A 51 -5.65 -21.53 6.63
C VAL A 51 -5.30 -22.99 6.41
N ILE A 52 -6.17 -23.71 5.67
CA ILE A 52 -5.95 -25.09 5.23
C ILE A 52 -5.78 -25.13 3.72
N TRP A 53 -4.62 -25.59 3.28
CA TRP A 53 -4.23 -25.71 1.88
C TRP A 53 -4.39 -27.15 1.39
N GLU A 54 -4.72 -27.33 0.10
CA GLU A 54 -4.75 -28.66 -0.53
C GLU A 54 -3.36 -29.31 -0.56
N ASN A 55 -2.30 -28.51 -0.75
CA ASN A 55 -0.92 -28.98 -0.93
C ASN A 55 0.05 -28.47 0.16
N GLY A 56 -0.45 -28.07 1.32
CA GLY A 56 0.33 -27.42 2.38
C GLY A 56 0.64 -25.94 2.08
N GLY A 57 0.91 -25.17 3.13
CA GLY A 57 1.13 -23.72 3.06
C GLY A 57 1.11 -23.07 4.44
N PRO A 58 1.27 -21.74 4.54
CA PRO A 58 1.30 -21.03 5.81
C PRO A 58 -0.08 -21.01 6.48
N THR A 59 -0.12 -21.05 7.81
CA THR A 59 -1.37 -21.00 8.58
C THR A 59 -2.04 -19.62 8.55
N HIS A 60 -1.32 -18.59 8.12
CA HIS A 60 -1.80 -17.22 7.97
C HIS A 60 -1.35 -16.64 6.63
N ALA A 61 -2.20 -15.83 6.00
CA ALA A 61 -1.89 -15.14 4.75
C ALA A 61 -2.69 -13.83 4.64
N ILE A 62 -2.27 -12.93 3.76
CA ILE A 62 -3.02 -11.71 3.44
C ILE A 62 -3.56 -11.84 2.02
N LEU A 63 -4.87 -11.71 1.84
CA LEU A 63 -5.48 -11.54 0.53
C LEU A 63 -5.64 -10.05 0.23
N LYS A 64 -5.24 -9.64 -0.98
CA LYS A 64 -5.43 -8.29 -1.48
C LYS A 64 -6.18 -8.31 -2.80
N VAL A 65 -7.28 -7.56 -2.85
CA VAL A 65 -7.96 -7.17 -4.08
C VAL A 65 -7.53 -5.74 -4.43
N THR A 66 -6.89 -5.60 -5.58
CA THR A 66 -6.33 -4.31 -6.04
C THR A 66 -7.44 -3.41 -6.54
N ASN A 67 -7.38 -2.13 -6.19
CA ASN A 67 -8.36 -1.14 -6.60
C ASN A 67 -8.39 -0.93 -8.13
N PRO A 68 -9.53 -0.47 -8.69
CA PRO A 68 -9.70 -0.35 -10.14
C PRO A 68 -8.73 0.64 -10.82
N ILE A 69 -8.26 1.67 -10.11
CA ILE A 69 -7.32 2.67 -10.65
C ILE A 69 -5.96 2.03 -10.86
N GLU A 70 -5.42 1.36 -9.83
CA GLU A 70 -4.14 0.66 -9.92
C GLU A 70 -4.21 -0.49 -10.92
N ALA A 71 -5.36 -1.16 -11.01
CA ALA A 71 -5.61 -2.27 -11.92
C ALA A 71 -5.57 -1.90 -13.41
N ARG A 72 -5.56 -0.61 -13.79
CA ARG A 72 -5.48 -0.19 -15.20
C ARG A 72 -4.19 -0.57 -15.91
N SER A 73 -3.16 -0.90 -15.15
CA SER A 73 -1.87 -1.31 -15.71
C SER A 73 -1.35 -2.54 -14.99
N ASP A 74 -1.38 -3.67 -15.70
CA ASP A 74 -0.72 -4.91 -15.28
C ASP A 74 0.75 -4.65 -14.92
N ALA A 75 1.43 -3.75 -15.64
CA ALA A 75 2.81 -3.36 -15.37
C ALA A 75 3.00 -2.72 -13.99
N ASN A 76 2.01 -1.99 -13.45
CA ASN A 76 2.08 -1.46 -12.08
C ASN A 76 2.07 -2.60 -11.06
N ILE A 77 1.30 -3.65 -11.33
CA ILE A 77 1.15 -4.80 -10.43
C ILE A 77 2.42 -5.63 -10.44
N ASP A 78 2.94 -5.93 -11.64
CA ASP A 78 4.22 -6.61 -11.81
C ASP A 78 5.37 -5.83 -11.20
N PHE A 79 5.38 -4.49 -11.35
CA PHE A 79 6.35 -3.62 -10.71
C PHE A 79 6.28 -3.72 -9.17
N GLN A 80 5.07 -3.69 -8.58
CA GLN A 80 4.89 -3.84 -7.13
C GLN A 80 5.44 -5.18 -6.62
N VAL A 81 5.24 -6.28 -7.37
CA VAL A 81 5.82 -7.58 -7.00
C VAL A 81 7.36 -7.53 -7.10
N LYS A 82 7.88 -7.03 -8.23
CA LYS A 82 9.32 -7.00 -8.49
C LYS A 82 10.08 -6.12 -7.50
N ILE A 83 9.53 -4.96 -7.13
CA ILE A 83 10.20 -4.07 -6.18
C ILE A 83 10.27 -4.72 -4.78
N CYS A 84 9.24 -5.43 -4.34
CA CYS A 84 9.26 -6.19 -3.08
C CYS A 84 10.31 -7.30 -3.09
N GLU A 85 10.52 -7.98 -4.22
CA GLU A 85 11.61 -8.96 -4.37
C GLU A 85 12.98 -8.31 -4.19
N ILE A 86 13.23 -7.20 -4.90
CA ILE A 86 14.51 -6.48 -4.84
C ILE A 86 14.79 -5.96 -3.43
N LEU A 87 13.77 -5.42 -2.76
CA LEU A 87 13.90 -4.95 -1.38
C LEU A 87 14.29 -6.10 -0.44
N ASN A 88 13.63 -7.25 -0.55
CA ASN A 88 13.97 -8.44 0.22
C ASN A 88 15.42 -8.91 -0.04
N GLU A 89 15.85 -8.94 -1.31
CA GLU A 89 17.23 -9.30 -1.69
C GLU A 89 18.28 -8.34 -1.11
N ASN A 90 17.89 -7.09 -0.85
CA ASN A 90 18.74 -6.07 -0.23
C ASN A 90 18.53 -5.95 1.29
N GLY A 91 17.86 -6.92 1.91
CA GLY A 91 17.65 -6.99 3.36
C GLY A 91 16.71 -5.89 3.89
N ILE A 92 15.74 -5.46 3.08
CA ILE A 92 14.56 -4.71 3.52
C ILE A 92 13.40 -5.70 3.47
N ALA A 93 12.83 -6.02 4.63
CA ALA A 93 11.76 -7.01 4.70
C ALA A 93 10.50 -6.46 4.01
N CYS A 94 9.98 -7.20 3.03
CA CYS A 94 8.72 -6.89 2.35
C CYS A 94 7.85 -8.15 2.24
N PRO A 95 6.51 -8.03 2.22
CA PRO A 95 5.63 -9.16 2.00
C PRO A 95 5.99 -9.90 0.70
N ARG A 96 6.07 -11.23 0.77
CA ARG A 96 6.27 -12.08 -0.41
C ARG A 96 4.92 -12.59 -0.90
N THR A 97 4.76 -12.66 -2.21
CA THR A 97 3.58 -13.26 -2.82
C THR A 97 3.60 -14.77 -2.63
N ILE A 98 2.45 -15.32 -2.26
CA ILE A 98 2.20 -16.76 -2.33
C ILE A 98 1.76 -17.05 -3.77
N LYS A 99 2.49 -17.93 -4.46
CA LYS A 99 2.17 -18.26 -5.85
C LYS A 99 0.80 -18.94 -5.94
N ARG A 100 0.08 -18.63 -7.00
CA ARG A 100 -1.14 -19.32 -7.41
C ARG A 100 -0.84 -20.75 -7.84
N LEU A 101 -1.88 -21.57 -7.98
CA LEU A 101 -1.78 -22.94 -8.51
C LEU A 101 -1.18 -23.01 -9.93
N ASP A 102 -1.30 -21.93 -10.71
CA ASP A 102 -0.72 -21.81 -12.05
C ASP A 102 0.72 -21.25 -12.05
N GLY A 103 1.30 -20.97 -10.88
CA GLY A 103 2.65 -20.46 -10.70
C GLY A 103 2.80 -18.94 -10.83
N ARG A 104 1.73 -18.19 -11.14
CA ARG A 104 1.77 -16.71 -11.20
C ARG A 104 1.60 -16.08 -9.83
N ASP A 105 2.05 -14.84 -9.70
CA ASP A 105 1.90 -14.02 -8.47
C ASP A 105 0.49 -13.48 -8.26
N TRP A 106 -0.26 -13.31 -9.36
CA TRP A 106 -1.56 -12.66 -9.36
C TRP A 106 -2.35 -13.05 -10.61
N ALA A 107 -3.66 -12.81 -10.59
CA ALA A 107 -4.48 -12.81 -11.78
C ALA A 107 -5.73 -11.92 -11.59
N TRP A 108 -6.38 -11.61 -12.70
CA TRP A 108 -7.72 -11.05 -12.73
C TRP A 108 -8.75 -12.07 -12.27
N GLU A 109 -9.55 -11.70 -11.29
CA GLU A 109 -10.52 -12.58 -10.65
C GLU A 109 -11.86 -11.88 -10.53
N VAL A 110 -12.95 -12.61 -10.72
CA VAL A 110 -14.30 -12.09 -10.47
C VAL A 110 -14.50 -11.93 -8.97
N VAL A 111 -14.61 -10.67 -8.52
CA VAL A 111 -14.69 -10.32 -7.10
C VAL A 111 -16.12 -10.06 -6.64
N ALA A 112 -16.94 -9.39 -7.44
CA ALA A 112 -18.37 -9.12 -7.16
C ALA A 112 -19.09 -8.78 -8.46
N ASP A 113 -20.33 -9.25 -8.67
CA ASP A 113 -21.20 -8.85 -9.80
C ASP A 113 -20.49 -8.67 -11.15
N GLU A 114 -19.75 -9.68 -11.60
CA GLU A 114 -18.93 -9.71 -12.83
C GLU A 114 -17.73 -8.75 -12.88
N VAL A 115 -17.54 -7.90 -11.86
CA VAL A 115 -16.34 -7.07 -11.70
C VAL A 115 -15.12 -7.96 -11.53
N GLN A 116 -14.16 -7.78 -12.43
CA GLN A 116 -12.87 -8.44 -12.36
C GLN A 116 -11.83 -7.47 -11.83
N LEU A 117 -11.08 -7.89 -10.81
CA LEU A 117 -9.95 -7.13 -10.30
C LEU A 117 -8.73 -8.03 -10.05
N PRO A 118 -7.52 -7.46 -10.05
CA PRO A 118 -6.30 -8.21 -9.76
C PRO A 118 -6.25 -8.63 -8.29
N VAL A 119 -6.09 -9.94 -8.07
CA VAL A 119 -6.03 -10.54 -6.74
C VAL A 119 -4.68 -11.20 -6.48
N ARG A 120 -4.14 -10.91 -5.29
CA ARG A 120 -2.84 -11.38 -4.79
C ARG A 120 -2.98 -11.96 -3.39
N VAL A 121 -2.23 -13.01 -3.08
CA VAL A 121 -2.05 -13.51 -1.72
C VAL A 121 -0.61 -13.29 -1.30
N PHE A 122 -0.39 -12.85 -0.07
CA PHE A 122 0.92 -12.59 0.51
C PHE A 122 1.15 -13.38 1.78
N GLU A 123 2.42 -13.70 2.04
CA GLU A 123 2.89 -14.10 3.37
C GLU A 123 2.64 -12.97 4.38
N VAL A 124 2.25 -13.34 5.60
CA VAL A 124 2.17 -12.36 6.69
C VAL A 124 3.59 -11.96 7.09
N LEU A 125 3.87 -10.65 7.07
CA LEU A 125 5.10 -10.12 7.63
C LEU A 125 4.95 -10.00 9.15
N PRO A 126 5.81 -10.66 9.96
CA PRO A 126 5.72 -10.57 11.40
C PRO A 126 6.09 -9.17 11.89
N GLY A 127 5.34 -8.66 12.85
CA GLY A 127 5.57 -7.34 13.44
C GLY A 127 4.31 -6.75 14.06
N ALA A 128 4.41 -5.48 14.43
CA ALA A 128 3.29 -4.68 14.91
C ALA A 128 3.21 -3.38 14.10
N ASN A 129 2.01 -2.82 14.01
CA ASN A 129 1.77 -1.57 13.30
C ASN A 129 2.54 -0.43 13.95
N LEU A 130 3.03 0.51 13.14
CA LEU A 130 3.75 1.68 13.62
C LEU A 130 2.90 2.57 14.54
N GLU A 131 1.58 2.62 14.30
CA GLU A 131 0.61 3.36 15.13
C GLU A 131 0.52 2.87 16.58
N ASN A 132 1.00 1.65 16.85
CA ASN A 132 1.05 1.09 18.20
C ASN A 132 2.29 1.53 18.99
N PHE A 133 3.17 2.32 18.38
CA PHE A 133 4.40 2.83 19.00
C PHE A 133 4.35 4.36 19.16
N ASN A 134 4.97 4.85 20.22
CA ASN A 134 5.25 6.28 20.34
C ASN A 134 6.44 6.65 19.45
N LEU A 135 6.38 7.82 18.79
CA LEU A 135 7.45 8.33 17.93
C LEU A 135 8.60 8.91 18.76
N GLU A 136 9.29 8.05 19.49
CA GLU A 136 10.52 8.40 20.22
C GLU A 136 11.65 8.73 19.22
N PRO A 137 12.63 9.58 19.58
CA PRO A 137 13.69 10.00 18.66
C PRO A 137 14.46 8.85 18.01
N GLU A 138 14.65 7.75 18.74
CA GLU A 138 15.32 6.53 18.27
C GLU A 138 14.52 5.85 17.15
N LEU A 139 13.21 5.69 17.34
CA LEU A 139 12.30 5.12 16.33
C LEU A 139 12.25 6.00 15.08
N VAL A 140 12.17 7.34 15.25
CA VAL A 140 12.21 8.28 14.11
C VAL A 140 13.52 8.15 13.34
N GLN A 141 14.65 8.00 14.04
CA GLN A 141 15.94 7.77 13.41
C GLN A 141 16.01 6.45 12.66
N GLU A 142 15.40 5.38 13.19
CA GLU A 142 15.31 4.08 12.52
C GLU A 142 14.44 4.13 11.25
N ILE A 143 13.29 4.80 11.31
CA ILE A 143 12.45 5.07 10.13
C ILE A 143 13.27 5.82 9.07
N GLY A 144 13.99 6.87 9.46
CA GLY A 144 14.85 7.64 8.56
C GLY A 144 15.96 6.79 7.92
N ARG A 145 16.60 5.91 8.68
CA ARG A 145 17.62 4.97 8.15
C ARG A 145 17.02 3.97 7.17
N LEU A 146 15.86 3.40 7.51
CA LEU A 146 15.13 2.48 6.62
C LEU A 146 14.76 3.17 5.31
N LEU A 147 14.26 4.40 5.41
CA LEU A 147 13.88 5.22 4.26
C LEU A 147 15.09 5.51 3.35
N ALA A 148 16.20 5.97 3.92
CA ALA A 148 17.42 6.21 3.15
C ALA A 148 17.90 4.92 2.45
N LYS A 149 17.85 3.78 3.14
CA LYS A 149 18.21 2.48 2.56
C LYS A 149 17.27 2.10 1.41
N PHE A 150 15.97 2.31 1.57
CA PHE A 150 14.97 2.07 0.53
C PHE A 150 15.32 2.87 -0.73
N HIS A 151 15.53 4.19 -0.62
CA HIS A 151 15.84 5.05 -1.77
C HIS A 151 17.08 4.55 -2.52
N VAL A 152 18.16 4.26 -1.80
CA VAL A 152 19.39 3.72 -2.39
C VAL A 152 19.12 2.42 -3.16
N VAL A 153 18.33 1.50 -2.60
CA VAL A 153 18.03 0.22 -3.25
C VAL A 153 17.17 0.42 -4.50
N VAL A 154 16.12 1.24 -4.41
CA VAL A 154 15.19 1.48 -5.52
C VAL A 154 15.87 2.23 -6.66
N ASP A 155 16.64 3.28 -6.37
CA ASP A 155 17.36 4.04 -7.40
C ASP A 155 18.37 3.18 -8.15
N ASN A 156 19.08 2.30 -7.43
CA ASN A 156 20.05 1.39 -8.02
C ASN A 156 19.40 0.23 -8.79
N SER A 157 18.14 -0.09 -8.53
CA SER A 157 17.43 -1.18 -9.22
C SER A 157 17.22 -0.89 -10.71
N GLY A 158 17.16 0.40 -11.09
CA GLY A 158 16.81 0.82 -12.44
C GLY A 158 15.38 0.50 -12.86
N LEU A 159 14.55 -0.03 -11.95
CA LEU A 159 13.13 -0.26 -12.21
C LEU A 159 12.41 1.08 -12.37
N SER A 160 11.50 1.15 -13.33
CA SER A 160 10.65 2.30 -13.55
C SER A 160 9.30 1.84 -14.05
N VAL A 161 8.25 2.53 -13.63
CA VAL A 161 6.91 2.34 -14.13
C VAL A 161 6.25 3.71 -14.27
N ALA A 162 5.43 3.88 -15.30
CA ALA A 162 4.63 5.09 -15.45
C ALA A 162 3.49 5.06 -14.42
N HIS A 163 3.75 5.57 -13.23
CA HIS A 163 2.76 5.71 -12.18
C HIS A 163 2.34 7.16 -12.06
N VAL A 164 1.04 7.40 -11.90
CA VAL A 164 0.55 8.73 -11.60
C VAL A 164 -0.05 8.72 -10.21
N PRO A 165 0.60 9.41 -9.25
CA PRO A 165 0.13 9.36 -7.88
C PRO A 165 -1.17 10.15 -7.74
N PHE A 166 -2.09 9.63 -6.93
CA PHE A 166 -3.36 10.27 -6.59
C PHE A 166 -3.30 10.77 -5.15
N ILE A 167 -3.61 12.04 -4.95
CA ILE A 167 -3.91 12.58 -3.61
C ILE A 167 -5.40 12.87 -3.57
N ALA A 168 -6.12 12.24 -2.64
CA ALA A 168 -7.46 12.69 -2.31
C ALA A 168 -7.40 14.11 -1.77
N VAL A 169 -8.27 15.01 -2.24
CA VAL A 169 -8.33 16.40 -1.77
C VAL A 169 -8.45 16.46 -0.23
N ALA A 170 -9.08 15.46 0.38
CA ALA A 170 -9.15 15.30 1.84
C ALA A 170 -7.77 15.19 2.52
N TYR A 171 -6.78 14.55 1.89
CA TYR A 171 -5.42 14.41 2.43
C TYR A 171 -4.62 15.71 2.37
N ARG A 172 -4.99 16.69 1.54
CA ARG A 172 -4.38 18.04 1.53
C ARG A 172 -4.49 18.70 2.91
N ARG A 173 -5.67 18.62 3.52
CA ARG A 173 -5.92 19.20 4.86
C ARG A 173 -5.07 18.51 5.91
N SER A 174 -4.87 17.19 5.79
CA SER A 174 -4.01 16.42 6.68
C SER A 174 -2.53 16.81 6.51
N ILE A 175 -2.03 16.99 5.28
CA ILE A 175 -0.65 17.42 5.03
C ILE A 175 -0.39 18.82 5.60
N LEU A 176 -1.30 19.77 5.38
CA LEU A 176 -1.19 21.10 5.99
C LEU A 176 -1.21 21.04 7.51
N LYS A 177 -2.12 20.23 8.07
CA LYS A 177 -2.23 20.09 9.52
C LYS A 177 -0.98 19.47 10.12
N GLU A 178 -0.43 18.46 9.48
CA GLU A 178 0.81 17.81 9.88
C GLU A 178 1.98 18.78 9.82
N MET A 179 2.16 19.50 8.71
CA MET A 179 3.18 20.56 8.60
C MET A 179 3.04 21.61 9.71
N GLU A 180 1.83 22.05 10.07
CA GLU A 180 1.62 22.96 11.20
C GLU A 180 2.05 22.36 12.54
N LEU A 181 1.73 21.08 12.78
CA LEU A 181 2.16 20.37 13.99
C LEU A 181 3.68 20.27 14.06
N GLN A 182 4.33 19.92 12.94
CA GLN A 182 5.79 19.81 12.87
C GLN A 182 6.48 21.17 13.05
N LEU A 183 5.93 22.25 12.48
CA LEU A 183 6.43 23.61 12.68
C LEU A 183 6.29 24.05 14.14
N ASN A 184 5.13 23.79 14.76
CA ASN A 184 4.89 24.11 16.17
C ASN A 184 5.82 23.31 17.11
N ALA A 185 6.17 22.09 16.72
CA ALA A 185 7.14 21.25 17.42
C ALA A 185 8.60 21.63 17.12
N SER A 186 8.85 22.65 16.29
CA SER A 186 10.19 23.05 15.83
C SER A 186 10.97 21.91 15.14
N MET A 187 10.26 20.95 14.54
CA MET A 187 10.86 19.84 13.78
C MET A 187 11.20 20.25 12.35
N ILE A 188 10.50 21.27 11.83
CA ILE A 188 10.79 21.91 10.55
C ILE A 188 10.91 23.42 10.75
N SER A 189 11.70 24.06 9.90
CA SER A 189 11.87 25.51 9.85
C SER A 189 10.68 26.21 9.20
N THR A 190 10.57 27.53 9.42
CA THR A 190 9.59 28.37 8.74
C THR A 190 9.75 28.33 7.22
N ASP A 191 10.98 28.26 6.73
CA ASP A 191 11.28 28.22 5.29
C ASP A 191 10.81 26.89 4.66
N GLU A 192 11.05 25.76 5.35
CA GLU A 192 10.55 24.44 4.93
C GLU A 192 9.02 24.39 4.95
N ALA A 193 8.38 24.94 5.99
CA ALA A 193 6.93 25.03 6.05
C ALA A 193 6.37 25.92 4.93
N GLN A 194 7.04 27.01 4.58
CA GLN A 194 6.63 27.87 3.47
C GLN A 194 6.76 27.14 2.13
N LEU A 195 7.83 26.38 1.91
CA LEU A 195 8.01 25.57 0.71
C LEU A 195 6.87 24.55 0.54
N ILE A 196 6.45 23.89 1.63
CA ILE A 196 5.31 22.97 1.63
C ILE A 196 4.02 23.70 1.25
N ARG A 197 3.77 24.89 1.84
CA ARG A 197 2.59 25.71 1.50
C ARG A 197 2.59 26.11 0.03
N ASP A 198 3.73 26.57 -0.48
CA ASP A 198 3.88 27.02 -1.86
C ASP A 198 3.67 25.86 -2.84
N CYS A 199 4.19 24.67 -2.53
CA CYS A 199 3.98 23.47 -3.33
C CYS A 199 2.50 23.07 -3.39
N LEU A 200 1.79 23.13 -2.26
CA LEU A 200 0.35 22.86 -2.20
C LEU A 200 -0.48 23.96 -2.88
N ALA A 201 -0.06 25.22 -2.81
CA ALA A 201 -0.72 26.33 -3.50
C ALA A 201 -0.52 26.23 -5.02
N GLU A 202 0.69 25.89 -5.49
CA GLU A 202 0.93 25.62 -6.92
C GLU A 202 0.09 24.44 -7.41
N PHE A 203 -0.04 23.39 -6.59
CA PHE A 203 -0.96 22.29 -6.86
C PHE A 203 -2.41 22.79 -7.01
N ASP A 204 -2.89 23.65 -6.11
CA ASP A 204 -4.24 24.23 -6.17
C ASP A 204 -4.43 25.12 -7.42
N ASP A 205 -3.45 25.95 -7.77
CA ASP A 205 -3.53 26.83 -8.95
C ASP A 205 -3.52 26.05 -10.27
N ARG A 206 -2.72 24.98 -10.34
CA ARG A 206 -2.59 24.18 -11.57
C ARG A 206 -3.74 23.18 -11.71
N ILE A 207 -4.28 22.67 -10.60
CA ILE A 207 -5.20 21.54 -10.59
C ILE A 207 -6.56 21.90 -9.97
N GLY A 208 -6.62 22.64 -8.87
CA GLY A 208 -7.87 23.04 -8.20
C GLY A 208 -8.68 24.09 -8.96
N ASN A 209 -8.04 25.16 -9.44
CA ASN A 209 -8.72 26.29 -10.09
C ASN A 209 -9.21 26.03 -11.52
N ASN A 210 -8.83 24.90 -12.13
CA ASN A 210 -9.39 24.44 -13.41
C ASN A 210 -10.65 23.58 -13.26
N PHE A 211 -11.05 23.22 -12.03
CA PHE A 211 -12.17 22.31 -11.74
C PHE A 211 -13.19 22.90 -10.74
N GLU A 212 -13.13 24.20 -10.47
CA GLU A 212 -14.18 24.93 -9.76
C GLU A 212 -15.49 24.77 -10.52
N HIS A 213 -16.29 23.73 -10.24
CA HIS A 213 -17.75 23.73 -10.39
C HIS A 213 -18.45 22.56 -9.67
N ASN A 214 -17.80 21.74 -8.83
CA ASN A 214 -18.54 20.77 -8.00
C ASN A 214 -17.84 20.45 -6.67
N GLU A 215 -18.48 20.79 -5.55
CA GLU A 215 -18.06 20.55 -4.16
C GLU A 215 -18.03 19.05 -3.73
N THR A 216 -17.98 18.12 -4.67
CA THR A 216 -17.98 16.66 -4.42
C THR A 216 -16.73 15.94 -4.92
N ALA A 217 -15.66 16.67 -5.28
CA ALA A 217 -14.42 16.10 -5.81
C ALA A 217 -13.60 15.32 -4.77
N SER A 218 -13.49 14.00 -4.94
CA SER A 218 -12.83 13.09 -4.00
C SER A 218 -11.36 12.78 -4.36
N LEU A 219 -10.91 12.87 -5.62
CA LEU A 219 -9.54 12.50 -6.01
C LEU A 219 -8.98 13.36 -7.15
N LEU A 220 -7.68 13.68 -7.09
CA LEU A 220 -6.96 14.45 -8.12
C LEU A 220 -5.64 13.76 -8.51
N GLN A 221 -5.33 13.83 -9.81
CA GLN A 221 -4.16 13.25 -10.45
C GLN A 221 -2.94 14.19 -10.29
N LEU A 222 -1.84 13.73 -9.70
CA LEU A 222 -0.60 14.51 -9.65
C LEU A 222 0.12 14.47 -11.00
N ALA A 223 0.19 15.58 -11.71
CA ALA A 223 1.14 15.72 -12.80
C ALA A 223 2.55 15.94 -12.24
N VAL A 224 3.36 14.89 -12.15
CA VAL A 224 4.79 15.03 -11.83
C VAL A 224 5.49 15.70 -13.03
N PRO A 225 6.22 16.81 -12.84
CA PRO A 225 6.94 17.45 -13.93
C PRO A 225 7.97 16.48 -14.54
N LYS A 226 7.97 16.35 -15.87
CA LYS A 226 9.05 15.66 -16.60
C LYS A 226 10.40 16.28 -16.22
N GLY A 227 11.23 15.57 -15.44
CA GLY A 227 12.63 15.95 -15.22
C GLY A 227 13.17 15.80 -13.80
N ARG A 228 12.37 15.43 -12.79
CA ARG A 228 12.87 15.10 -11.45
C ARG A 228 12.51 13.66 -11.10
N LYS A 229 13.52 12.77 -11.10
CA LYS A 229 13.36 11.35 -10.73
C LYS A 229 13.05 11.19 -9.24
N ASP A 230 13.39 12.18 -8.43
CA ASP A 230 13.38 12.08 -6.97
C ASP A 230 11.95 12.19 -6.37
N ASP A 231 11.01 12.81 -7.11
CA ASP A 231 9.64 13.11 -6.63
C ASP A 231 8.64 11.97 -6.93
N GLU A 232 8.94 11.06 -7.88
CA GLU A 232 8.08 9.91 -8.21
C GLU A 232 8.10 8.83 -7.11
N TYR A 233 9.20 8.73 -6.36
CA TYR A 233 9.38 7.69 -5.34
C TYR A 233 8.74 8.03 -3.98
N LEU A 234 8.66 9.30 -3.60
CA LEU A 234 8.15 9.72 -2.29
C LEU A 234 6.65 9.38 -2.09
N PHE A 235 5.87 9.34 -3.17
CA PHE A 235 4.45 8.96 -3.12
C PHE A 235 4.24 7.45 -3.08
N VAL A 236 5.05 6.69 -3.81
CA VAL A 236 5.11 5.22 -3.69
C VAL A 236 5.55 4.82 -2.29
N LEU A 237 6.40 5.65 -1.66
CA LEU A 237 6.90 5.45 -0.31
C LEU A 237 5.82 5.64 0.77
N LEU A 238 5.03 6.72 0.71
CA LEU A 238 3.94 6.94 1.65
C LEU A 238 2.85 5.86 1.52
N ARG A 239 2.50 5.44 0.30
CA ARG A 239 1.53 4.35 0.12
C ARG A 239 2.09 2.96 0.41
N GLY A 240 3.33 2.68 -0.01
CA GLY A 240 3.98 1.37 0.17
C GLY A 240 4.35 1.06 1.61
N ILE A 241 4.83 2.04 2.37
CA ILE A 241 5.05 1.89 3.82
C ILE A 241 3.72 1.72 4.55
N LEU A 242 2.65 2.42 4.16
CA LEU A 242 1.32 2.20 4.75
C LEU A 242 0.73 0.81 4.42
N ILE A 243 0.98 0.26 3.23
CA ILE A 243 0.58 -1.11 2.85
C ILE A 243 1.40 -2.18 3.61
N ALA A 244 2.63 -1.87 4.04
CA ALA A 244 3.41 -2.75 4.90
C ALA A 244 3.00 -2.66 6.39
N LEU A 245 2.17 -1.68 6.76
CA LEU A 245 1.70 -1.41 8.12
C LEU A 245 0.21 -1.74 8.32
N ILE A 246 -0.34 -2.63 7.49
CA ILE A 246 -1.75 -3.05 7.58
C ILE A 246 -2.07 -3.54 9.00
N PRO A 247 -3.19 -3.06 9.59
CA PRO A 247 -3.46 -3.27 10.99
C PRO A 247 -3.74 -4.71 11.35
N ASN A 248 -2.88 -5.28 12.18
CA ASN A 248 -3.20 -6.52 12.88
C ASN A 248 -4.04 -6.15 14.12
N GLN A 249 -5.36 -6.44 14.10
CA GLN A 249 -6.15 -6.48 15.34
C GLN A 249 -5.93 -7.77 16.15
N GLY A 250 -4.92 -8.58 15.82
CA GLY A 250 -4.44 -9.68 16.63
C GLY A 250 -3.12 -9.34 17.32
N ASN A 251 -3.15 -9.21 18.65
CA ASN A 251 -1.95 -9.28 19.48
C ASN A 251 -1.27 -10.65 19.27
N PHE A 252 -0.23 -10.71 18.43
CA PHE A 252 0.67 -11.86 18.37
C PHE A 252 1.85 -11.64 19.31
N GLU A 253 1.56 -11.57 20.61
CA GLU A 253 2.55 -11.83 21.66
C GLU A 253 2.02 -12.97 22.54
N ASN A 254 2.57 -14.17 22.33
CA ASN A 254 3.04 -15.09 23.39
C ASN A 254 3.19 -16.51 22.82
N GLN A 255 4.36 -16.82 22.27
CA GLN A 255 4.97 -18.14 22.48
C GLN A 255 6.45 -17.93 22.79
N ARG A 256 6.76 -17.91 24.08
CA ARG A 256 8.14 -18.11 24.55
C ARG A 256 8.54 -19.55 24.19
N PRO A 257 9.76 -19.80 23.71
CA PRO A 257 10.28 -21.16 23.69
C PRO A 257 10.51 -21.58 25.14
N ASP A 258 9.83 -22.66 25.57
CA ASP A 258 10.11 -23.31 26.84
C ASP A 258 11.58 -23.78 26.85
N GLU A 259 12.39 -23.07 27.63
CA GLU A 259 13.55 -23.62 28.29
C GLU A 259 13.09 -24.73 29.24
N ARG A 260 13.50 -25.97 28.95
CA ARG A 260 13.75 -27.13 29.85
C ARG A 260 13.50 -28.41 29.04
N ASN A 261 14.47 -29.29 28.80
CA ASN A 261 15.31 -30.00 29.76
C ASN A 261 16.33 -30.83 28.93
N ALA A 262 17.62 -30.95 29.25
CA ALA A 262 18.21 -31.47 30.49
C ALA A 262 17.73 -32.89 30.84
#